data_AF-A0A059JD65-F1
#
_entry.id   AF-A0A059JD65-F1
#
_cell.length_a   1.000
_cell.length_b   1.000
_cell.length_c   1.000
_cell.angle_alpha   90.00
_cell.angle_beta   90.00
_cell.angle_gamma   90.00
#
_symmetry.space_group_name_H-M   'P 1'
#
loop_
_entity.id
_entity.type
_entity.pdbx_description
1 polymer ?
#
loop_
_entity_poly.entity_id
_entity_poly.type
_entity_poly.pdbx_seq_one_letter_code
_entity_poly.pdbx_strand_id
1 'polypeptide(L)'
;MTLSKTEYPIEKVPLTAAAPFASPAFVVWKGTKPRVVVDMRRLNTKVIPNAYPLPRQDDIPSLIVKYNIQVFRHETELLSWY
;
A
#
# COMPACT_ATOMS: atom_id res chain seq x y z
N MET A 1 -8.17 -15.63 -18.44
CA MET A 1 -8.14 -14.35 -17.72
C MET A 1 -8.76 -14.59 -16.36
N THR A 2 -7.93 -14.81 -15.34
CA THR A 2 -8.39 -15.04 -13.96
C THR A 2 -7.39 -14.34 -13.07
N LEU A 3 -7.75 -13.15 -12.57
CA LEU A 3 -6.95 -12.44 -11.58
C LEU A 3 -7.18 -13.12 -10.23
N SER A 4 -6.34 -14.10 -9.91
CA SER A 4 -6.34 -14.74 -8.59
C SER A 4 -5.60 -13.85 -7.59
N LYS A 5 -6.38 -13.16 -6.76
CA LYS A 5 -6.08 -12.71 -5.39
C LYS A 5 -4.59 -12.41 -5.08
N THR A 6 -4.26 -11.14 -5.04
CA THR A 6 -2.98 -10.58 -4.57
C THR A 6 -2.77 -10.87 -3.08
N GLU A 7 -1.95 -11.86 -2.74
CA GLU A 7 -1.38 -12.07 -1.41
C GLU A 7 0.12 -12.27 -1.64
N TYR A 8 0.98 -11.30 -1.32
CA TYR A 8 2.43 -11.50 -1.45
C TYR A 8 2.91 -12.40 -0.31
N PRO A 9 3.17 -13.71 -0.53
CA PRO A 9 3.57 -14.60 0.55
C PRO A 9 5.06 -14.40 0.81
N ILE A 10 5.49 -14.43 2.06
CA ILE A 10 6.91 -14.50 2.38
C ILE A 10 7.41 -15.86 1.88
N GLU A 11 8.27 -15.84 0.87
CA GLU A 11 8.89 -17.04 0.31
C GLU A 11 10.15 -17.41 1.08
N LYS A 12 10.40 -18.71 1.29
CA LYS A 12 11.68 -19.15 1.83
C LYS A 12 12.75 -19.00 0.76
N VAL A 13 13.82 -18.27 1.06
CA VAL A 13 15.02 -18.28 0.24
C VAL A 13 15.55 -19.72 0.19
N PRO A 14 15.85 -20.28 -1.00
CA PRO A 14 16.33 -21.64 -1.11
C PRO A 14 17.63 -21.83 -0.30
N LEU A 15 17.70 -22.89 0.51
CA LEU A 15 18.83 -23.17 1.41
C LEU A 15 20.16 -23.37 0.66
N THR A 16 20.09 -23.71 -0.63
CA THR A 16 21.24 -23.93 -1.51
C THR A 16 21.86 -22.63 -2.04
N ALA A 17 21.20 -21.48 -1.86
CA ALA A 17 21.67 -20.19 -2.32
C ALA A 17 21.38 -19.10 -1.28
N ALA A 18 22.44 -18.53 -0.70
CA ALA A 18 22.29 -17.35 0.14
C ALA A 18 21.87 -16.15 -0.72
N ALA A 19 20.84 -15.42 -0.30
CA ALA A 19 20.52 -14.13 -0.92
C ALA A 19 21.69 -13.16 -0.67
N PRO A 20 22.22 -12.48 -1.69
CA PRO A 20 23.34 -11.53 -1.53
C PRO A 20 22.97 -10.27 -0.73
N PHE A 21 21.67 -10.08 -0.48
CA PHE A 21 21.13 -8.93 0.25
C PHE A 21 20.26 -9.41 1.39
N ALA A 22 20.43 -8.77 2.55
CA ALA A 22 19.61 -8.96 3.72
C ALA A 22 19.40 -7.62 4.42
N SER A 23 18.33 -7.51 5.18
CA SER A 23 18.06 -6.38 6.06
C SER A 23 17.67 -6.91 7.44
N PRO A 24 18.07 -6.25 8.53
CA PRO A 24 17.75 -6.73 9.86
C PRO A 24 16.24 -6.62 10.11
N ALA A 25 15.70 -7.59 10.84
CA ALA A 25 14.31 -7.63 11.24
C ALA A 25 14.20 -7.79 12.77
N PHE A 26 13.21 -7.12 13.36
CA PHE A 26 12.96 -7.15 14.79
C PHE A 26 11.46 -7.15 15.08
N VAL A 27 11.08 -7.54 16.29
CA VAL A 27 9.69 -7.59 16.72
C VAL A 27 9.40 -6.37 17.59
N VAL A 28 8.36 -5.63 17.22
CA VAL A 28 7.84 -4.49 17.98
C VAL A 28 6.46 -4.85 18.53
N TRP A 29 6.21 -4.53 19.79
CA TRP A 29 4.92 -4.76 20.43
C TRP A 29 4.03 -3.53 20.29
N LYS A 30 2.81 -3.71 19.80
CA LYS A 30 1.76 -2.68 19.83
C LYS A 30 0.51 -3.27 20.49
N GLY A 31 0.30 -2.92 21.75
CA GLY A 31 -0.68 -3.59 22.59
C GLY A 31 -0.31 -5.06 22.79
N THR A 32 -1.25 -5.96 22.56
CA THR A 32 -1.06 -7.41 22.74
C THR A 32 -0.54 -8.14 21.50
N LYS A 33 -0.42 -7.45 20.35
CA LYS A 33 -0.03 -8.08 19.09
C LYS A 33 1.41 -7.70 18.69
N PRO A 34 2.29 -8.69 18.47
CA PRO A 34 3.63 -8.44 17.94
C PRO A 34 3.55 -8.07 16.45
N ARG A 35 4.48 -7.22 16.00
CA ARG A 35 4.65 -6.80 14.61
C ARG A 35 6.10 -7.00 14.22
N VAL A 36 6.33 -7.72 13.13
CA VAL A 36 7.67 -7.82 12.54
C VAL A 36 7.94 -6.55 11.76
N VAL A 37 9.06 -5.89 12.05
CA VAL A 37 9.53 -4.68 11.37
C VAL A 37 10.87 -5.00 10.75
N VAL A 38 10.98 -4.78 9.45
CA VAL A 38 12.24 -4.92 8.71
C VAL A 38 12.85 -3.53 8.52
N ASP A 39 14.12 -3.35 8.87
CA ASP A 39 14.80 -2.06 8.71
C ASP A 39 15.19 -1.83 7.24
N MET A 40 14.37 -1.07 6.54
CA MET A 40 14.57 -0.74 5.12
C MET A 40 15.40 0.52 4.89
N ARG A 41 15.95 1.18 5.93
CA ARG A 41 16.61 2.49 5.77
C ARG A 41 17.76 2.46 4.76
N ARG A 42 18.63 1.45 4.84
CA ARG A 42 19.77 1.27 3.92
C ARG A 42 19.32 0.86 2.50
N LEU A 43 18.18 0.18 2.38
CA LEU A 43 17.62 -0.17 1.09
C LEU A 43 17.02 1.06 0.41
N ASN A 44 16.27 1.86 1.16
CA ASN A 44 15.59 3.07 0.66
C ASN A 44 16.56 4.10 0.08
N THR A 45 17.81 4.17 0.55
CA THR A 45 18.83 5.07 -0.04
C THR A 45 19.36 4.59 -1.39
N LYS A 46 19.13 3.32 -1.75
CA LYS A 46 19.65 2.70 -2.99
C LYS A 46 18.58 2.55 -4.08
N VAL A 47 17.30 2.62 -3.71
CA VAL A 47 16.17 2.42 -4.62
C VAL A 47 15.75 3.78 -5.20
N ILE A 48 15.34 3.77 -6.47
CA ILE A 48 14.77 4.95 -7.12
C ILE A 48 13.37 5.20 -6.52
N PRO A 49 13.11 6.36 -5.90
CA PRO A 49 11.81 6.65 -5.33
C PRO A 49 10.78 6.79 -6.46
N ASN A 50 9.78 5.91 -6.47
CA ASN A 50 8.62 6.04 -7.34
C ASN A 50 7.56 6.90 -6.64
N ALA A 51 7.80 8.21 -6.58
CA ALA A 51 6.90 9.16 -5.94
C ALA A 51 5.71 9.46 -6.86
N TYR A 52 4.60 8.74 -6.68
CA TYR A 52 3.32 9.16 -7.24
C TYR A 52 2.91 10.49 -6.59
N PRO A 53 2.44 11.49 -7.34
CA PRO A 53 2.01 12.77 -6.77
C PRO A 53 0.77 12.55 -5.91
N LEU A 54 0.99 12.39 -4.61
CA LEU A 54 -0.09 12.34 -3.63
C LEU A 54 -0.51 13.77 -3.29
N PRO A 55 -1.83 14.03 -3.20
CA PRO A 55 -2.33 15.33 -2.77
C PRO A 55 -1.85 15.64 -1.35
N ARG A 56 -1.66 16.92 -1.05
CA ARG A 56 -1.31 17.35 0.31
C ARG A 56 -2.48 17.01 1.23
N GLN A 57 -2.21 16.77 2.51
CA GLN A 57 -3.25 16.42 3.49
C GLN A 57 -4.37 17.46 3.54
N ASP A 58 -4.04 18.74 3.35
CA ASP A 58 -4.98 19.86 3.30
C ASP A 58 -5.95 19.79 2.10
N ASP A 59 -5.54 19.11 1.03
CA ASP A 59 -6.34 18.89 -0.18
C ASP A 59 -7.21 17.63 -0.08
N ILE A 60 -6.98 16.75 0.90
CA ILE A 60 -7.76 15.51 1.06
C ILE A 60 -9.24 15.79 1.32
N PRO A 61 -9.64 16.73 2.21
CA PRO A 61 -11.04 17.05 2.42
C PRO A 61 -11.75 17.53 1.15
N SER A 62 -11.09 18.38 0.35
CA SER A 62 -11.67 18.91 -0.88
C SER A 62 -11.81 17.82 -1.95
N LEU A 63 -10.87 16.88 -2.00
CA LEU A 63 -10.96 15.69 -2.86
C LEU A 63 -12.09 14.76 -2.43
N ILE A 64 -12.21 14.43 -1.14
CA ILE A 64 -13.30 13.56 -0.63
C ILE A 64 -14.67 14.16 -0.96
N VAL A 65 -14.84 15.47 -0.75
CA VAL A 65 -16.09 16.17 -1.07
C VAL A 65 -16.35 16.12 -2.58
N LYS A 66 -15.34 16.37 -3.42
CA LYS A 66 -15.47 16.31 -4.89
C LYS A 66 -15.86 14.91 -5.39
N TYR A 67 -15.18 13.87 -4.92
CA TYR A 67 -15.46 12.49 -5.33
C TYR A 67 -16.83 12.02 -4.84
N ASN A 68 -17.20 12.34 -3.60
CA ASN A 68 -18.54 12.02 -3.11
C ASN A 68 -19.62 12.73 -3.92
N ILE A 69 -19.48 14.03 -4.20
CA ILE A 69 -20.44 14.78 -5.04
C ILE A 69 -20.51 14.21 -6.47
N GLN A 70 -19.39 13.83 -7.07
CA GLN A 70 -19.38 13.21 -8.41
C GLN A 70 -20.06 11.84 -8.43
N VAL A 71 -19.80 11.00 -7.43
CA VAL A 71 -20.46 9.68 -7.30
C VAL A 71 -21.96 9.86 -7.10
N PHE A 72 -22.37 10.73 -6.18
CA PHE A 72 -23.80 11.02 -5.94
C PHE A 72 -24.48 11.62 -7.18
N ARG A 73 -23.80 12.52 -7.93
CA ARG A 73 -24.35 13.11 -9.16
C ARG A 73 -24.57 12.05 -10.23
N HIS A 74 -23.60 11.17 -10.46
CA HIS A 74 -23.74 10.08 -11.42
C HIS A 74 -24.83 9.07 -11.02
N GLU A 75 -24.98 8.76 -9.74
CA GLU A 75 -26.07 7.88 -9.25
C GLU A 75 -27.46 8.51 -9.45
N THR A 76 -27.61 9.81 -9.18
CA THR A 76 -28.89 10.51 -9.43
C THR A 76 -29.25 10.59 -10.91
N GLU A 77 -28.25 10.70 -11.80
CA GLU A 77 -28.47 10.69 -13.25
C GLU A 77 -28.91 9.30 -13.72
N LEU A 78 -28.31 8.21 -13.21
CA LEU A 78 -28.70 6.84 -13.56
C LEU A 78 -30.09 6.45 -13.03
N LEU A 79 -30.48 6.95 -11.86
CA LEU A 79 -31.82 6.75 -11.29
C LEU A 79 -32.91 7.61 -11.94
N SER A 80 -32.54 8.66 -12.67
CA SER A 80 -33.47 9.48 -13.47
C SER A 80 -33.90 8.80 -14.78
N TRP A 81 -33.23 7.71 -15.18
CA TRP A 81 -33.53 6.95 -16.39
C TRP A 81 -34.30 5.64 -16.11
N TYR A 82 -34.79 5.45 -14.88
CA TYR A 82 -35.71 4.37 -14.46
C TYR A 82 -37.00 4.99 -13.90
#